data_AF-A0A973HSW5-F1
#
_entry.id   AF-A0A973HSW5-F1
#
_cell.length_a   1.000
_cell.length_b   1.000
_cell.length_c   1.000
_cell.angle_alpha   90.00
_cell.angle_beta   90.00
_cell.angle_gamma   90.00
#
_symmetry.space_group_name_H-M   'P 1'
#
loop_
_entity.id
_entity.type
_entity.pdbx_description
1 polymer ?
#
loop_
_entity_poly.entity_id
_entity_poly.type
_entity_poly.pdbx_seq_one_letter_code
_entity_poly.pdbx_strand_id
1 'polypeptide(L)'
;MRIVRAEDEAEYGVALGSILVSLLEPEPGQGVAFHRWYERDHFYAGCMVGPWFFAGRRFVATRDLKALRYPERSSTIADSALGSYLALYWMHRDHHEAAERWAVDKVLWLGENGRMEGNGKTVHATVHASFYRYHWAACRDEDGVPPELGLDHPFAGAVMLMSDRPEGVSDEARDAWLLEEHLPALLPGSAAALCLSLNPLELPEESPAYAPRPEGFERRSLQIYFLDEDPRACWETLFAQQGASFAKAGMGEVSFAAGFIPTIPGSDRYADEI
;
A
#
# COMPACT_ATOMS: atom_id res chain seq x y z
N MET A 1 8.11 21.00 -4.12
CA MET A 1 7.94 19.55 -4.36
C MET A 1 9.13 19.04 -5.15
N ARG A 2 9.78 17.99 -4.66
CA ARG A 2 10.86 17.26 -5.34
C ARG A 2 10.30 15.96 -5.91
N ILE A 3 10.66 15.62 -7.15
CA ILE A 3 10.30 14.34 -7.76
C ILE A 3 11.52 13.41 -7.72
N VAL A 4 11.29 12.16 -7.35
CA VAL A 4 12.27 11.07 -7.42
C VAL A 4 11.69 10.03 -8.37
N ARG A 5 12.40 9.67 -9.43
CA ARG A 5 11.92 8.72 -10.44
C ARG A 5 12.61 7.37 -10.30
N ALA A 6 11.98 6.32 -10.81
CA ALA A 6 12.55 4.98 -10.76
C ALA A 6 13.89 4.86 -11.53
N GLU A 7 14.07 5.65 -12.57
CA GLU A 7 15.29 5.71 -13.39
C GLU A 7 16.41 6.55 -12.76
N ASP A 8 16.11 7.36 -11.75
CA ASP A 8 17.11 8.19 -11.10
C ASP A 8 18.15 7.31 -10.39
N GLU A 9 19.41 7.78 -10.37
CA GLU A 9 20.44 7.18 -9.52
C GLU A 9 20.02 7.29 -8.06
N ALA A 10 20.18 6.19 -7.32
CA ALA A 10 19.86 6.17 -5.90
C ALA A 10 20.86 7.05 -5.13
N GLU A 11 20.44 8.27 -4.78
CA GLU A 11 21.28 9.29 -4.12
C GLU A 11 22.06 8.74 -2.92
N TYR A 12 21.39 7.94 -2.08
CA TYR A 12 21.97 7.34 -0.87
C TYR A 12 22.31 5.85 -1.04
N GLY A 13 22.30 5.34 -2.27
CA GLY A 13 22.59 3.94 -2.58
C GLY A 13 21.46 2.95 -2.26
N VAL A 14 20.31 3.42 -1.77
CA VAL A 14 19.13 2.57 -1.54
C VAL A 14 18.21 2.63 -2.76
N ALA A 15 18.39 1.68 -3.68
CA ALA A 15 17.63 1.68 -4.93
C ALA A 15 16.24 1.07 -4.76
N LEU A 16 15.20 1.88 -4.92
CA LEU A 16 13.80 1.44 -4.91
C LEU A 16 13.50 0.56 -6.13
N GLY A 17 12.92 -0.63 -5.89
CA GLY A 17 12.54 -1.59 -6.93
C GLY A 17 11.04 -1.84 -6.98
N SER A 18 10.55 -2.65 -6.05
CA SER A 18 9.13 -2.98 -5.93
C SER A 18 8.70 -3.01 -4.48
N ILE A 19 7.40 -2.97 -4.23
CA ILE A 19 6.80 -3.05 -2.91
C ILE A 19 5.74 -4.16 -2.90
N LEU A 20 5.76 -5.02 -1.88
CA LEU A 20 4.64 -5.91 -1.61
C LEU A 20 3.61 -5.14 -0.78
N VAL A 21 2.36 -5.18 -1.24
CA VAL A 21 1.21 -4.58 -0.57
C VAL A 21 0.28 -5.70 -0.14
N SER A 22 -0.07 -5.73 1.14
CA SER A 22 -1.01 -6.72 1.69
C SER A 22 -2.05 -6.03 2.56
N LEU A 23 -3.30 -6.08 2.13
CA LEU A 23 -4.48 -5.60 2.82
C LEU A 23 -5.30 -6.79 3.32
N LEU A 24 -5.45 -6.89 4.64
CA LEU A 24 -5.90 -8.10 5.31
C LEU A 24 -7.00 -7.77 6.31
N GLU A 25 -8.00 -8.64 6.38
CA GLU A 25 -9.11 -8.54 7.32
C GLU A 25 -9.14 -9.74 8.26
N PRO A 26 -8.92 -9.56 9.57
CA PRO A 26 -9.11 -10.63 10.53
C PRO A 26 -10.58 -11.07 10.59
N GLU A 27 -10.82 -12.34 10.96
CA GLU A 27 -12.16 -12.78 11.33
C GLU A 27 -12.71 -11.95 12.50
N PRO A 28 -14.04 -11.75 12.59
CA PRO A 28 -14.66 -11.04 13.70
C PRO A 28 -14.20 -11.56 15.06
N GLY A 29 -13.69 -10.66 15.91
CA GLY A 29 -13.16 -10.99 17.24
C GLY A 29 -11.73 -11.54 17.26
N GLN A 30 -11.08 -11.73 16.12
CA GLN A 30 -9.69 -12.22 16.03
C GLN A 30 -8.64 -11.10 15.86
N GLY A 31 -9.04 -9.82 15.89
CA GLY A 31 -8.15 -8.68 15.63
C GLY A 31 -6.82 -8.69 16.38
N VAL A 32 -6.86 -8.90 17.71
CA VAL A 32 -5.66 -8.99 18.56
C VAL A 32 -4.81 -10.22 18.24
N ALA A 33 -5.45 -11.38 18.06
CA ALA A 33 -4.74 -12.63 17.77
C ALA A 33 -4.03 -12.57 16.42
N PHE A 34 -4.73 -12.09 15.39
CA PHE A 34 -4.16 -11.82 14.07
C PHE A 34 -3.00 -10.84 14.15
N HIS A 35 -3.19 -9.69 14.82
CA HIS A 35 -2.15 -8.66 14.91
C HIS A 35 -0.85 -9.19 15.52
N ARG A 36 -0.95 -9.93 16.63
CA ARG A 36 0.21 -10.54 17.30
C ARG A 36 0.88 -11.62 16.46
N TRP A 37 0.11 -12.50 15.82
CA TRP A 37 0.66 -13.52 14.92
C TRP A 37 1.39 -12.87 13.75
N TYR A 38 0.75 -11.90 13.09
CA TYR A 38 1.31 -11.24 11.93
C TYR A 38 2.59 -10.47 12.29
N GLU A 39 2.58 -9.71 13.39
CA GLU A 39 3.75 -9.02 13.95
C GLU A 39 4.94 -9.96 14.19
N ARG A 40 4.69 -11.05 14.92
CA ARG A 40 5.76 -11.84 15.56
C ARG A 40 6.27 -12.94 14.67
N ASP A 41 5.45 -13.35 13.70
CA ASP A 41 5.78 -14.40 12.77
C ASP A 41 5.69 -13.90 11.32
N HIS A 42 4.47 -13.74 10.81
CA HIS A 42 4.23 -13.67 9.37
C HIS A 42 4.98 -12.52 8.66
N PHE A 43 4.99 -11.33 9.25
CA PHE A 43 5.67 -10.15 8.72
C PHE A 43 7.17 -10.40 8.49
N TYR A 44 7.80 -11.14 9.41
CA TYR A 44 9.23 -11.47 9.31
C TYR A 44 9.46 -12.73 8.49
N ALA A 45 8.81 -13.83 8.85
CA ALA A 45 9.06 -15.14 8.26
C ALA A 45 8.63 -15.23 6.79
N GLY A 46 7.57 -14.51 6.41
CA GLY A 46 7.08 -14.45 5.03
C GLY A 46 7.83 -13.44 4.15
N CYS A 47 8.41 -12.40 4.75
CA CYS A 47 9.03 -11.30 3.99
C CYS A 47 10.34 -10.79 4.59
N MET A 48 10.32 -10.13 5.76
CA MET A 48 11.46 -9.29 6.19
C MET A 48 12.78 -10.04 6.47
N VAL A 49 12.77 -11.35 6.68
CA VAL A 49 14.02 -12.15 6.79
C VAL A 49 14.53 -12.66 5.42
N GLY A 50 13.77 -12.38 4.37
CA GLY A 50 14.07 -12.76 3.00
C GLY A 50 15.11 -11.86 2.36
N PRO A 51 15.86 -12.39 1.38
CA PRO A 51 16.80 -11.59 0.63
C PRO A 51 16.05 -10.46 -0.10
N TRP A 52 16.70 -9.30 -0.16
CA TRP A 52 16.27 -8.10 -0.89
C TRP A 52 15.08 -7.32 -0.33
N PHE A 53 14.40 -7.81 0.70
CA PHE A 53 13.52 -6.98 1.52
C PHE A 53 14.35 -6.13 2.47
N PHE A 54 14.23 -4.81 2.41
CA PHE A 54 15.10 -3.92 3.20
C PHE A 54 14.35 -3.01 4.18
N ALA A 55 13.06 -2.75 3.96
CA ALA A 55 12.23 -1.98 4.87
C ALA A 55 10.79 -2.51 4.82
N GLY A 56 10.07 -2.36 5.93
CA GLY A 56 8.67 -2.78 5.99
C GLY A 56 7.94 -2.06 7.09
N ARG A 57 6.62 -1.87 6.91
CA ARG A 57 5.76 -1.30 7.94
C ARG A 57 4.35 -1.85 7.91
N ARG A 58 3.74 -1.88 9.09
CA ARG A 58 2.34 -2.26 9.29
C ARG A 58 1.54 -1.06 9.74
N PHE A 59 0.32 -0.99 9.23
CA PHE A 59 -0.67 0.01 9.57
C PHE A 59 -2.01 -0.68 9.86
N VAL A 60 -2.88 0.04 10.55
CA VAL A 60 -4.22 -0.40 10.93
C VAL A 60 -5.24 0.67 10.57
N ALA A 61 -6.40 0.25 10.07
CA ALA A 61 -7.57 1.08 9.87
C ALA A 61 -8.61 0.72 10.93
N THR A 62 -8.83 1.65 11.86
CA THR A 62 -9.92 1.59 12.83
C THR A 62 -11.27 1.74 12.14
N ARG A 63 -12.37 1.42 12.84
CA ARG A 63 -13.74 1.62 12.35
C ARG A 63 -13.98 3.05 11.84
N ASP A 64 -13.45 4.05 12.52
CA ASP A 64 -13.55 5.45 12.11
C ASP A 64 -12.81 5.73 10.79
N LEU A 65 -11.63 5.15 10.59
CA LEU A 65 -10.88 5.25 9.33
C LEU A 65 -11.58 4.49 8.20
N LYS A 66 -12.16 3.32 8.49
CA LYS A 66 -12.95 2.54 7.53
C LYS A 66 -14.19 3.31 7.05
N ALA A 67 -14.83 4.08 7.93
CA ALA A 67 -16.01 4.89 7.59
C ALA A 67 -15.72 6.03 6.59
N LEU A 68 -14.46 6.42 6.41
CA LEU A 68 -14.05 7.45 5.46
C LEU A 68 -13.85 6.92 4.02
N ARG A 69 -13.84 5.60 3.85
CA ARG A 69 -13.43 4.94 2.60
C ARG A 69 -14.44 5.11 1.50
N TYR A 70 -13.93 5.11 0.27
CA TYR A 70 -14.75 5.10 -0.93
C TYR A 70 -13.98 4.53 -2.13
N PRO A 71 -14.69 4.12 -3.20
CA PRO A 71 -16.12 3.82 -3.22
C PRO A 71 -16.46 2.64 -2.29
N GLU A 72 -17.75 2.42 -1.99
CA GLU A 72 -18.17 1.29 -1.14
C GLU A 72 -17.67 -0.04 -1.71
N ARG A 73 -17.70 -0.18 -3.06
CA ARG A 73 -17.26 -1.35 -3.81
C ARG A 73 -16.64 -0.94 -5.14
N SER A 74 -15.71 -1.74 -5.64
CA SER A 74 -15.14 -1.63 -6.98
C SER A 74 -14.73 -2.99 -7.55
N SER A 75 -14.25 -3.03 -8.79
CA SER A 75 -13.63 -4.22 -9.38
C SER A 75 -12.30 -4.59 -8.71
N THR A 76 -11.67 -3.65 -8.00
CA THR A 76 -10.41 -3.85 -7.27
C THR A 76 -10.65 -4.38 -5.86
N ILE A 77 -11.58 -3.75 -5.15
CA ILE A 77 -11.90 -4.03 -3.75
C ILE A 77 -13.41 -4.26 -3.68
N ALA A 78 -13.80 -5.52 -3.50
CA ALA A 78 -15.21 -5.93 -3.54
C ALA A 78 -16.05 -5.32 -2.39
N ASP A 79 -15.42 -5.05 -1.25
CA ASP A 79 -16.02 -4.41 -0.09
C ASP A 79 -14.97 -3.56 0.65
N SER A 80 -15.12 -2.24 0.57
CA SER A 80 -14.21 -1.28 1.21
C SER A 80 -14.31 -1.25 2.74
N ALA A 81 -15.33 -1.87 3.34
CA ALA A 81 -15.43 -2.01 4.80
C ALA A 81 -14.39 -3.01 5.36
N LEU A 82 -13.83 -3.87 4.51
CA LEU A 82 -12.80 -4.85 4.89
C LEU A 82 -11.38 -4.29 4.68
N GLY A 83 -10.39 -4.89 5.33
CA GLY A 83 -8.98 -4.53 5.18
C GLY A 83 -8.50 -3.69 6.35
N SER A 84 -8.57 -4.27 7.54
CA SER A 84 -8.16 -3.65 8.79
C SER A 84 -6.67 -3.43 8.89
N TYR A 85 -5.85 -4.30 8.29
CA TYR A 85 -4.40 -4.21 8.38
C TYR A 85 -3.77 -4.06 6.99
N LEU A 86 -2.88 -3.09 6.87
CA LEU A 86 -2.04 -2.88 5.71
C LEU A 86 -0.60 -3.22 6.09
N ALA A 87 0.04 -4.10 5.33
CA ALA A 87 1.48 -4.35 5.42
C ALA A 87 2.13 -3.95 4.09
N LEU A 88 3.24 -3.22 4.20
CA LEU A 88 4.06 -2.74 3.10
C LEU A 88 5.48 -3.27 3.28
N TYR A 89 6.08 -3.77 2.21
CA TYR A 89 7.45 -4.29 2.23
C TYR A 89 8.24 -3.82 1.02
N TRP A 90 9.26 -3.02 1.23
CA TRP A 90 10.18 -2.58 0.19
C TRP A 90 11.13 -3.69 -0.24
N MET A 91 11.30 -3.83 -1.55
CA MET A 91 12.25 -4.71 -2.21
C MET A 91 13.25 -3.88 -3.02
N HIS A 92 14.52 -4.27 -2.97
CA HIS A 92 15.59 -3.60 -3.69
C HIS A 92 15.40 -3.67 -5.22
N ARG A 93 15.81 -2.61 -5.93
CA ARG A 93 15.85 -2.55 -7.41
C ARG A 93 16.58 -3.76 -7.99
N ASP A 94 16.08 -4.25 -9.12
CA ASP A 94 16.61 -5.39 -9.89
C ASP A 94 16.56 -6.77 -9.21
N HIS A 95 15.92 -6.87 -8.04
CA HIS A 95 15.81 -8.12 -7.29
C HIS A 95 14.38 -8.63 -7.09
N HIS A 96 13.40 -8.03 -7.77
CA HIS A 96 11.98 -8.38 -7.67
C HIS A 96 11.74 -9.89 -7.80
N GLU A 97 12.13 -10.49 -8.93
CA GLU A 97 11.83 -11.92 -9.17
C GLU A 97 12.52 -12.85 -8.15
N ALA A 98 13.73 -12.50 -7.71
CA ALA A 98 14.47 -13.31 -6.75
C ALA A 98 13.80 -13.30 -5.37
N ALA A 99 13.33 -12.13 -4.93
CA ALA A 99 12.65 -11.98 -3.66
C ALA A 99 11.20 -12.46 -3.71
N GLU A 100 10.50 -12.32 -4.85
CA GLU A 100 9.19 -12.91 -5.07
C GLU A 100 9.24 -14.44 -4.98
N ARG A 101 10.12 -15.10 -5.73
CA ARG A 101 10.27 -16.56 -5.67
C ARG A 101 10.55 -17.04 -4.26
N TRP A 102 11.47 -16.36 -3.55
CA TRP A 102 11.76 -16.70 -2.15
C TRP A 102 10.52 -16.54 -1.25
N ALA A 103 9.76 -15.45 -1.40
CA ALA A 103 8.58 -15.19 -0.59
C ALA A 103 7.45 -16.19 -0.86
N VAL A 104 7.23 -16.56 -2.13
CA VAL A 104 6.24 -17.57 -2.53
C VAL A 104 6.61 -18.94 -1.97
N ASP A 105 7.86 -19.38 -2.14
CA ASP A 105 8.34 -20.64 -1.54
C ASP A 105 8.15 -20.65 -0.02
N LYS A 106 8.42 -19.51 0.63
CA LYS A 106 8.29 -19.39 2.09
C LYS A 106 6.85 -19.38 2.56
N VAL A 107 5.93 -18.68 1.90
CA VAL A 107 4.52 -18.66 2.32
C VAL A 107 3.87 -20.04 2.15
N LEU A 108 4.23 -20.77 1.09
CA LEU A 108 3.79 -22.16 0.90
C LEU A 108 4.31 -23.06 2.02
N TRP A 109 5.60 -22.97 2.34
CA TRP A 109 6.20 -23.71 3.45
C TRP A 109 5.57 -23.33 4.80
N LEU A 110 5.28 -22.05 5.05
CA LEU A 110 4.58 -21.62 6.27
C LEU A 110 3.19 -22.27 6.36
N GLY A 111 2.48 -22.38 5.24
CA GLY A 111 1.19 -23.07 5.15
C GLY A 111 1.31 -24.55 5.52
N GLU A 112 2.24 -25.27 4.88
CA GLU A 112 2.51 -26.69 5.15
C GLU A 112 2.90 -26.97 6.61
N ASN A 113 3.45 -25.97 7.30
CA ASN A 113 3.91 -26.09 8.68
C ASN A 113 2.94 -25.47 9.70
N GLY A 114 1.70 -25.15 9.30
CA GLY A 114 0.66 -24.63 10.21
C GLY A 114 0.95 -23.25 10.77
N ARG A 115 1.77 -22.45 10.07
CA ARG A 115 2.19 -21.10 10.48
C ARG A 115 1.45 -19.98 9.76
N MET A 116 0.46 -20.33 8.94
CA MET A 116 -0.47 -19.39 8.30
C MET A 116 -1.71 -19.10 9.17
N GLU A 117 -1.74 -19.65 10.38
CA GLU A 117 -2.93 -19.71 11.24
C GLU A 117 -2.71 -19.00 12.58
N GLY A 118 -3.75 -18.33 13.07
CA GLY A 118 -3.92 -18.08 14.49
C GLY A 118 -4.75 -19.21 15.08
N ASN A 119 -4.14 -20.12 15.85
CA ASN A 119 -4.84 -21.23 16.53
C ASN A 119 -5.56 -22.26 15.62
N GLY A 120 -4.95 -22.72 14.51
CA GLY A 120 -5.47 -23.91 13.80
C GLY A 120 -6.52 -23.65 12.71
N LYS A 121 -6.77 -22.38 12.35
CA LYS A 121 -7.70 -21.96 11.27
C LYS A 121 -7.15 -20.73 10.55
N THR A 122 -7.48 -20.58 9.26
CA THR A 122 -7.30 -19.31 8.54
C THR A 122 -8.18 -18.25 9.19
N VAL A 123 -7.61 -17.40 10.05
CA VAL A 123 -8.32 -16.37 10.83
C VAL A 123 -8.38 -15.02 10.13
N HIS A 124 -8.13 -14.96 8.82
CA HIS A 124 -8.18 -13.71 8.06
C HIS A 124 -8.51 -13.93 6.59
N ALA A 125 -9.10 -12.92 5.97
CA ALA A 125 -9.29 -12.81 4.53
C ALA A 125 -8.22 -11.89 3.92
N THR A 126 -7.71 -12.29 2.76
CA THR A 126 -6.91 -11.40 1.90
C THR A 126 -7.87 -10.52 1.11
N VAL A 127 -7.93 -9.23 1.46
CA VAL A 127 -8.76 -8.24 0.76
C VAL A 127 -8.05 -7.78 -0.50
N HIS A 128 -6.74 -7.59 -0.42
CA HIS A 128 -5.88 -7.30 -1.55
C HIS A 128 -4.45 -7.72 -1.24
N ALA A 129 -3.78 -8.40 -2.18
CA ALA A 129 -2.35 -8.61 -2.12
C ALA A 129 -1.78 -8.58 -3.53
N SER A 130 -0.71 -7.83 -3.73
CA SER A 130 -0.02 -7.74 -5.02
C SER A 130 1.34 -7.08 -4.82
N PHE A 131 2.28 -7.37 -5.73
CA PHE A 131 3.49 -6.58 -5.86
C PHE A 131 3.24 -5.38 -6.74
N TYR A 132 3.94 -4.29 -6.46
CA TYR A 132 3.92 -3.10 -7.29
C TYR A 132 5.34 -2.63 -7.58
N ARG A 133 5.61 -2.29 -8.83
CA ARG A 133 6.85 -1.65 -9.25
C ARG A 133 6.84 -0.18 -8.84
N TYR A 134 7.94 0.29 -8.28
CA TYR A 134 8.15 1.72 -8.06
C TYR A 134 8.21 2.46 -9.40
N HIS A 135 7.45 3.55 -9.52
CA HIS A 135 7.41 4.36 -10.73
C HIS A 135 8.02 5.75 -10.48
N TRP A 136 7.46 6.48 -9.53
CA TRP A 136 8.02 7.74 -9.04
C TRP A 136 7.51 8.05 -7.62
N ALA A 137 8.15 9.01 -6.97
CA ALA A 137 7.68 9.64 -5.75
C ALA A 137 7.67 11.17 -5.88
N ALA A 138 6.65 11.78 -5.28
CA ALA A 138 6.54 13.22 -5.11
C ALA A 138 6.71 13.56 -3.62
N CYS A 139 7.80 14.25 -3.30
CA CYS A 139 8.11 14.73 -1.95
C CYS A 139 7.63 16.17 -1.83
N ARG A 140 6.77 16.47 -0.85
CA ARG A 140 6.23 17.81 -0.62
C ARG A 140 7.35 18.85 -0.51
N ASP A 141 8.32 18.56 0.36
CA ASP A 141 9.45 19.41 0.68
C ASP A 141 10.69 19.00 -0.12
N GLU A 142 11.56 19.96 -0.43
CA GLU A 142 12.79 19.73 -1.20
C GLU A 142 13.80 18.86 -0.44
N ASP A 143 13.92 19.11 0.87
CA ASP A 143 14.76 18.37 1.83
C ASP A 143 13.89 17.57 2.81
N GLY A 144 12.81 16.97 2.27
CA GLY A 144 11.87 16.14 3.03
C GLY A 144 12.36 14.71 3.21
N VAL A 145 11.47 13.86 3.73
CA VAL A 145 11.74 12.42 3.86
C VAL A 145 11.84 11.77 2.47
N PRO A 146 12.99 11.15 2.11
CA PRO A 146 13.13 10.48 0.83
C PRO A 146 12.32 9.18 0.80
N PRO A 147 11.85 8.73 -0.39
CA PRO A 147 10.90 7.62 -0.49
C PRO A 147 11.39 6.28 0.06
N GLU A 148 12.70 6.01 0.02
CA GLU A 148 13.35 4.84 0.62
C GLU A 148 13.22 4.78 2.14
N LEU A 149 13.06 5.92 2.82
CA LEU A 149 12.83 6.01 4.26
C LEU A 149 11.34 6.10 4.62
N GLY A 150 10.44 6.02 3.63
CA GLY A 150 9.00 6.20 3.83
C GLY A 150 8.38 5.23 4.83
N LEU A 151 8.90 4.00 4.91
CA LEU A 151 8.43 2.99 5.86
C LEU A 151 9.07 3.12 7.24
N ASP A 152 10.24 3.75 7.37
CA ASP A 152 10.94 3.92 8.64
C ASP A 152 10.57 5.22 9.36
N HIS A 153 10.35 6.29 8.61
CA HIS A 153 10.00 7.59 9.17
C HIS A 153 8.66 7.53 9.94
N PRO A 154 8.55 8.09 11.15
CA PRO A 154 7.37 7.94 12.01
C PRO A 154 6.16 8.79 11.57
N PHE A 155 5.75 8.68 10.30
CA PHE A 155 4.52 9.25 9.78
C PHE A 155 3.32 8.86 10.65
N ALA A 156 2.44 9.82 10.91
CA ALA A 156 1.24 9.65 11.71
C ALA A 156 0.17 8.82 10.99
N GLY A 157 0.23 8.73 9.66
CA GLY A 157 -0.62 7.85 8.88
C GLY A 157 -0.16 7.61 7.46
N ALA A 158 -0.90 6.75 6.78
CA ALA A 158 -0.78 6.50 5.35
C ALA A 158 -2.16 6.44 4.70
N VAL A 159 -2.24 6.77 3.41
CA VAL A 159 -3.44 6.58 2.59
C VAL A 159 -3.09 5.71 1.38
N MET A 160 -3.84 4.64 1.21
CA MET A 160 -3.81 3.79 0.03
C MET A 160 -4.89 4.28 -0.95
N LEU A 161 -4.49 4.72 -2.13
CA LEU A 161 -5.39 5.16 -3.19
C LEU A 161 -5.15 4.34 -4.46
N MET A 162 -6.13 3.57 -4.88
CA MET A 162 -6.11 2.81 -6.14
C MET A 162 -6.99 3.51 -7.15
N SER A 163 -6.51 3.64 -8.38
CA SER A 163 -7.30 4.18 -9.48
C SER A 163 -7.01 3.45 -10.78
N ASP A 164 -7.98 3.49 -11.68
CA ASP A 164 -7.89 2.87 -13.00
C ASP A 164 -7.94 3.98 -14.08
N ARG A 165 -7.01 3.94 -15.03
CA ARG A 165 -7.02 4.84 -16.20
C ARG A 165 -8.15 4.47 -17.17
N PRO A 166 -8.82 5.46 -17.79
CA PRO A 166 -9.74 5.20 -18.88
C PRO A 166 -8.99 4.60 -20.08
N GLU A 167 -9.71 3.88 -20.93
CA GLU A 167 -9.17 3.47 -22.22
C GLU A 167 -8.75 4.70 -23.04
N GLY A 168 -7.59 4.63 -23.68
CA GLY A 168 -7.02 5.73 -24.47
C GLY A 168 -6.24 6.78 -23.69
N VAL A 169 -6.23 6.76 -22.36
CA VAL A 169 -5.35 7.61 -21.53
C VAL A 169 -4.05 6.87 -21.25
N SER A 170 -2.93 7.43 -21.73
CA SER A 170 -1.60 6.85 -21.52
C SER A 170 -1.09 7.08 -20.09
N ASP A 171 -0.07 6.31 -19.69
CA ASP A 171 0.67 6.52 -18.45
C ASP A 171 1.27 7.93 -18.41
N GLU A 172 1.88 8.39 -19.50
CA GLU A 172 2.53 9.69 -19.58
C GLU A 172 1.53 10.84 -19.44
N ALA A 173 0.35 10.73 -20.05
CA ALA A 173 -0.70 11.73 -19.91
C ALA A 173 -1.22 11.81 -18.47
N ARG A 174 -1.38 10.64 -17.80
CA ARG A 174 -1.78 10.59 -16.40
C ARG A 174 -0.71 11.17 -15.49
N ASP A 175 0.55 10.81 -15.71
CA ASP A 175 1.68 11.29 -14.91
C ASP A 175 1.90 12.79 -15.06
N ALA A 176 1.81 13.32 -16.28
CA ALA A 176 1.89 14.76 -16.53
C ALA A 176 0.83 15.49 -15.71
N TRP A 177 -0.43 15.05 -15.77
CA TRP A 177 -1.49 15.64 -14.96
C TRP A 177 -1.22 15.51 -13.44
N LEU A 178 -0.79 14.33 -12.98
CA LEU A 178 -0.49 14.12 -11.56
C LEU A 178 0.63 15.04 -11.06
N LEU A 179 1.73 15.13 -11.81
CA LEU A 179 2.96 15.79 -11.40
C LEU A 179 2.98 17.29 -11.69
N GLU A 180 2.25 17.75 -12.70
CA GLU A 180 2.26 19.15 -13.15
C GLU A 180 1.04 19.95 -12.68
N GLU A 181 -0.08 19.28 -12.39
CA GLU A 181 -1.33 19.96 -11.99
C GLU A 181 -1.83 19.49 -10.61
N HIS A 182 -2.05 18.19 -10.44
CA HIS A 182 -2.77 17.68 -9.29
C HIS A 182 -1.96 17.77 -7.99
N LEU A 183 -0.76 17.17 -7.94
CA LEU A 183 0.08 17.16 -6.76
C LEU A 183 0.67 18.54 -6.42
N PRO A 184 1.07 19.40 -7.39
CA PRO A 184 1.45 20.77 -7.10
C PRO A 184 0.33 21.59 -6.42
N ALA A 185 -0.94 21.30 -6.69
CA ALA A 185 -2.06 21.93 -6.00
C ALA A 185 -2.35 21.30 -4.61
N LEU A 186 -2.03 20.02 -4.42
CA LEU A 186 -2.37 19.25 -3.23
C LEU A 186 -1.30 19.28 -2.13
N LEU A 187 -0.02 19.14 -2.49
CA LEU A 187 1.06 18.88 -1.53
C LEU A 187 1.53 20.12 -0.75
N PRO A 188 1.73 21.32 -1.34
CA PRO A 188 2.32 22.44 -0.62
C PRO A 188 1.55 22.81 0.64
N GLY A 189 2.23 22.74 1.80
CA GLY A 189 1.66 23.06 3.11
C GLY A 189 0.59 22.08 3.61
N SER A 190 0.34 20.96 2.93
CA SER A 190 -0.61 19.94 3.39
C SER A 190 0.07 18.90 4.29
N ALA A 191 -0.73 18.08 4.96
CA ALA A 191 -0.24 16.97 5.78
C ALA A 191 0.39 15.82 4.97
N ALA A 192 0.19 15.77 3.64
CA ALA A 192 0.78 14.74 2.78
C ALA A 192 2.24 15.09 2.46
N ALA A 193 3.17 14.45 3.15
CA ALA A 193 4.60 14.73 3.02
C ALA A 193 5.23 14.02 1.81
N LEU A 194 4.74 12.82 1.48
CA LEU A 194 5.28 11.95 0.45
C LEU A 194 4.14 11.21 -0.26
N CYS A 195 4.15 11.20 -1.59
CA CYS A 195 3.28 10.37 -2.42
C CYS A 195 4.12 9.44 -3.28
N LEU A 196 3.96 8.13 -3.12
CA LEU A 196 4.48 7.13 -4.04
C LEU A 196 3.46 6.89 -5.15
N SER A 197 3.92 6.69 -6.38
CA SER A 197 3.13 6.12 -7.47
C SER A 197 3.75 4.79 -7.90
N LEU A 198 2.89 3.79 -8.03
CA LEU A 198 3.27 2.40 -8.11
C LEU A 198 2.45 1.69 -9.20
N ASN A 199 3.11 0.91 -10.03
CA ASN A 199 2.49 0.16 -11.13
C ASN A 199 2.33 -1.31 -10.73
N PRO A 200 1.16 -1.92 -10.98
CA PRO A 200 0.88 -3.27 -10.50
C PRO A 200 1.75 -4.31 -11.22
N LEU A 201 2.14 -5.34 -10.48
CA LEU A 201 2.81 -6.53 -10.97
C LEU A 201 1.91 -7.74 -10.69
N GLU A 202 1.88 -8.66 -11.66
CA GLU A 202 1.11 -9.88 -11.51
C GLU A 202 1.71 -10.75 -10.41
N LEU A 203 0.85 -11.36 -9.60
CA LEU A 203 1.30 -12.40 -8.68
C LEU A 203 1.56 -13.70 -9.46
N PRO A 204 2.56 -14.50 -9.07
CA PRO A 204 2.73 -15.86 -9.60
C PRO A 204 1.50 -16.70 -9.29
N GLU A 205 1.14 -17.62 -10.18
CA GLU A 205 -0.04 -18.49 -10.03
C GLU A 205 0.04 -19.37 -8.78
N GLU A 206 1.27 -19.67 -8.34
CA GLU A 206 1.56 -20.46 -7.14
C GLU A 206 1.30 -19.70 -5.83
N SER A 207 1.15 -18.37 -5.89
CA SER A 207 0.87 -17.56 -4.70
C SER A 207 -0.48 -17.95 -4.08
N PRO A 208 -0.57 -18.18 -2.76
CA PRO A 208 -1.86 -18.42 -2.09
C PRO A 208 -2.86 -17.27 -2.22
N ALA A 209 -2.37 -16.06 -2.56
CA ALA A 209 -3.18 -14.88 -2.79
C ALA A 209 -3.40 -14.58 -4.29
N TYR A 210 -3.01 -15.50 -5.18
CA TYR A 210 -3.20 -15.34 -6.61
C TYR A 210 -4.68 -15.18 -6.94
N ALA A 211 -4.96 -14.19 -7.78
CA ALA A 211 -6.24 -14.01 -8.45
C ALA A 211 -5.96 -13.78 -9.94
N PRO A 212 -6.76 -14.38 -10.85
CA PRO A 212 -6.62 -14.14 -12.27
C PRO A 212 -6.66 -12.64 -12.58
N ARG A 213 -5.80 -12.21 -13.50
CA ARG A 213 -5.71 -10.81 -13.91
C ARG A 213 -7.07 -10.29 -14.38
N PRO A 214 -7.66 -9.28 -13.71
CA PRO A 214 -8.90 -8.69 -14.17
C PRO A 214 -8.68 -7.84 -15.43
N GLU A 215 -9.76 -7.64 -16.18
CA GLU A 215 -9.75 -6.71 -17.31
C GLU A 215 -9.33 -5.31 -16.86
N GLY A 216 -8.40 -4.68 -17.60
CA GLY A 216 -7.92 -3.34 -17.29
C GLY A 216 -6.85 -3.24 -16.21
N PHE A 217 -6.31 -4.36 -15.72
CA PHE A 217 -5.24 -4.39 -14.72
C PHE A 217 -4.02 -3.51 -15.08
N GLU A 218 -3.62 -3.45 -16.35
CA GLU A 218 -2.51 -2.60 -16.83
C GLU A 218 -2.77 -1.10 -16.65
N ARG A 219 -4.05 -0.71 -16.59
CA ARG A 219 -4.46 0.69 -16.40
C ARG A 219 -4.55 1.08 -14.94
N ARG A 220 -4.39 0.13 -14.03
CA ARG A 220 -4.42 0.39 -12.60
C ARG A 220 -3.12 1.04 -12.14
N SER A 221 -3.25 1.99 -11.24
CA SER A 221 -2.13 2.55 -10.48
C SER A 221 -2.48 2.56 -9.00
N LEU A 222 -1.45 2.39 -8.17
CA LEU A 222 -1.55 2.55 -6.73
C LEU A 222 -0.74 3.78 -6.31
N GLN A 223 -1.36 4.66 -5.55
CA GLN A 223 -0.66 5.69 -4.80
C GLN A 223 -0.66 5.36 -3.31
N ILE A 224 0.49 5.55 -2.66
CA ILE A 224 0.62 5.54 -1.19
C ILE A 224 1.05 6.92 -0.75
N TYR A 225 0.19 7.61 0.00
CA TYR A 225 0.52 8.87 0.64
C TYR A 225 0.97 8.60 2.07
N PHE A 226 2.08 9.20 2.50
CA PHE A 226 2.50 9.23 3.89
C PHE A 226 2.24 10.60 4.48
N LEU A 227 1.67 10.62 5.70
CA LEU A 227 1.11 11.81 6.31
C LEU A 227 1.82 12.17 7.62
N ASP A 228 2.06 13.47 7.80
CA ASP A 228 2.56 14.03 9.07
C ASP A 228 1.47 14.08 10.15
N GLU A 229 0.18 13.98 9.75
CA GLU A 229 -0.98 13.98 10.62
C GLU A 229 -1.80 12.69 10.48
N ASP A 230 -2.66 12.42 11.47
CA ASP A 230 -3.63 11.33 11.39
C ASP A 230 -4.55 11.53 10.18
N PRO A 231 -4.79 10.50 9.33
CA PRO A 231 -5.61 10.66 8.13
C PRO A 231 -6.99 11.24 8.42
N ARG A 232 -7.57 10.99 9.61
CA ARG A 232 -8.87 11.53 10.02
C ARG A 232 -8.88 13.06 10.09
N ALA A 233 -7.75 13.68 10.43
CA ALA A 233 -7.65 15.13 10.58
C ALA A 233 -7.64 15.86 9.24
N CYS A 234 -7.11 15.24 8.18
CA CYS A 234 -6.91 15.85 6.88
C CYS A 234 -7.71 15.20 5.74
N TRP A 235 -8.56 14.20 6.04
CA TRP A 235 -9.29 13.43 5.03
C TRP A 235 -10.15 14.31 4.14
N GLU A 236 -10.99 15.15 4.75
CA GLU A 236 -11.94 16.01 4.02
C GLU A 236 -11.22 16.94 3.04
N THR A 237 -10.10 17.51 3.48
CA THR A 237 -9.34 18.48 2.70
C THR A 237 -8.49 17.86 1.60
N LEU A 238 -7.95 16.65 1.81
CA LEU A 238 -6.94 16.06 0.91
C LEU A 238 -7.45 14.87 0.09
N PHE A 239 -8.34 14.06 0.66
CA PHE A 239 -8.65 12.75 0.13
C PHE A 239 -10.12 12.57 -0.24
N ALA A 240 -11.07 13.22 0.44
CA ALA A 240 -12.50 13.03 0.18
C ALA A 240 -12.93 13.31 -1.27
N GLN A 241 -12.26 14.26 -1.95
CA GLN A 241 -12.60 14.69 -3.31
C GLN A 241 -11.69 14.10 -4.41
N GLN A 242 -10.78 13.17 -4.07
CA GLN A 242 -9.84 12.62 -5.07
C GLN A 242 -10.56 11.91 -6.22
N GLY A 243 -11.58 11.09 -5.91
CA GLY A 243 -12.43 10.46 -6.93
C GLY A 243 -13.04 11.47 -7.91
N ALA A 244 -13.60 12.57 -7.39
CA ALA A 244 -14.20 13.61 -8.22
C ALA A 244 -13.15 14.39 -9.04
N SER A 245 -11.98 14.66 -8.48
CA SER A 245 -10.88 15.33 -9.18
C SER A 245 -10.35 14.49 -10.35
N PHE A 246 -10.13 13.19 -10.14
CA PHE A 246 -9.67 12.26 -11.19
C PHE A 246 -10.70 12.18 -12.32
N ALA A 247 -11.97 11.98 -11.97
CA ALA A 247 -13.06 11.89 -12.94
C ALA A 247 -13.23 13.19 -13.74
N LYS A 248 -13.21 14.35 -13.08
CA LYS A 248 -13.35 15.67 -13.72
C LYS A 248 -12.20 15.95 -14.71
N ALA A 249 -10.99 15.52 -14.39
CA ALA A 249 -9.83 15.67 -15.27
C ALA A 249 -9.85 14.71 -16.47
N GLY A 250 -10.78 13.74 -16.52
CA GLY A 250 -10.71 12.64 -17.48
C GLY A 250 -9.53 11.71 -17.20
N MET A 251 -8.96 11.79 -16.00
CA MET A 251 -7.81 11.04 -15.54
C MET A 251 -8.31 9.91 -14.64
N GLY A 252 -9.33 9.17 -15.07
CA GLY A 252 -9.75 7.90 -14.47
C GLY A 252 -10.64 7.97 -13.23
N GLU A 253 -10.78 6.79 -12.63
CA GLU A 253 -11.70 6.53 -11.54
C GLU A 253 -10.95 5.95 -10.35
N VAL A 254 -11.21 6.48 -9.15
CA VAL A 254 -10.67 5.93 -7.90
C VAL A 254 -11.48 4.69 -7.53
N SER A 255 -10.82 3.53 -7.50
CA SER A 255 -11.42 2.25 -7.16
C SER A 255 -11.23 1.86 -5.68
N PHE A 256 -10.35 2.55 -4.95
CA PHE A 256 -10.26 2.44 -3.49
C PHE A 256 -9.50 3.64 -2.91
N ALA A 257 -10.00 4.24 -1.84
CA ALA A 257 -9.30 5.22 -1.03
C ALA A 257 -9.47 4.86 0.44
N ALA A 258 -8.36 4.61 1.14
CA ALA A 258 -8.39 4.20 2.54
C ALA A 258 -7.23 4.77 3.36
N GLY A 259 -7.56 5.35 4.52
CA GLY A 259 -6.60 5.82 5.50
C GLY A 259 -6.23 4.74 6.53
N PHE A 260 -5.00 4.79 7.00
CA PHE A 260 -4.43 3.91 8.01
C PHE A 260 -3.51 4.67 8.95
N ILE A 261 -3.38 4.22 10.19
CA ILE A 261 -2.42 4.70 11.18
C ILE A 261 -1.40 3.60 11.49
N PRO A 262 -0.15 3.93 11.86
CA PRO A 262 0.85 2.91 12.12
C PRO A 262 0.46 2.03 13.32
N THR A 263 0.71 0.72 13.20
CA THR A 263 0.70 -0.14 14.39
C THR A 263 1.94 0.16 15.24
N ILE A 264 1.89 -0.20 16.52
CA ILE A 264 3.03 -0.08 17.43
C ILE A 264 3.56 -1.51 17.70
N PRO A 265 4.77 -1.86 17.24
CA PRO A 265 5.35 -3.17 17.51
C PRO A 265 5.37 -3.49 19.02
N GLY A 266 4.93 -4.69 19.37
CA GLY A 266 4.84 -5.16 20.76
C GLY A 266 3.63 -4.63 21.53
N SER A 267 2.67 -3.97 20.86
CA SER A 267 1.45 -3.44 21.46
C SER A 267 0.21 -3.90 20.70
N ASP A 268 -0.92 -4.06 21.39
CA ASP A 268 -2.23 -4.32 20.77
C ASP A 268 -3.03 -3.04 20.52
N ARG A 269 -2.39 -1.87 20.59
CA ARG A 269 -3.06 -0.57 20.38
C ARG A 269 -3.83 -0.58 19.05
N TYR A 270 -5.11 -0.19 19.11
CA TYR A 270 -6.09 -0.16 18.01
C TYR A 270 -6.63 -1.53 17.55
N ALA A 271 -6.12 -2.66 18.04
CA ALA A 271 -6.53 -3.98 17.55
C ALA A 271 -7.98 -4.35 17.93
N ASP A 272 -8.58 -3.68 18.92
CA ASP A 272 -9.98 -3.74 19.34
C ASP A 272 -10.86 -2.63 18.72
N GLU A 273 -10.25 -1.71 17.98
CA GLU A 273 -10.89 -0.59 17.30
C GLU A 273 -11.22 -0.87 15.82
N ILE A 274 -10.91 -2.07 15.31
CA ILE A 274 -11.12 -2.48 13.91
C ILE A 274 -12.54 -2.96 13.58
#